data_AF-A0A6G1ML90-F1
#
_entry.id   AF-A0A6G1ML90-F1
#
_cell.length_a   1.000
_cell.length_b   1.000
_cell.length_c   1.000
_cell.angle_alpha   90.00
_cell.angle_beta   90.00
_cell.angle_gamma   90.00
#
_symmetry.space_group_name_H-M   'P 1'
#
loop_
_entity.id
_entity.type
_entity.pdbx_description
1 polymer ?
#
loop_
_entity_poly.entity_id
_entity_poly.type
_entity_poly.pdbx_seq_one_letter_code
_entity_poly.pdbx_strand_id
1 'polypeptide(L)'
;MEQPIAPKQKKPRSYGAFIRKLLSCTKKGTLENQNTVTKAEVQPQKVTPGTGSELRDLRFYLGNESLRICRRLCRIQDEDEKSLHILSSRIGSLNFNVRQFDSDDASHTLLLPATVFDNEADEAEQGMMNIFMENFISILPFGTDKISRKANPSSLVFRLLPSPIIQPAARYLGAAFWLWLCAIDDQIEELEQKDFEEAIEEIKRVFTSQEPLDPGSRVTRTSFALRDLVQQTELKSASAPETENQDTWRYSFLEAIMEILYAFEGERPLLNQFKKSDDHVKLTDWMVLRVVTISARPFMVLARASLGLQPGLSQAGNTAKGISQDAPTRRGRSDSARTFTPDLEWEEEISRLEVLAQCAMGLENDILGWEKDHAEGNILNSVEILFQTYQHRQSAMREMVLIHNYTVNQLCLQADILLPKYSSDNSTPPTSPARTLFNVKTPRSPFPLSPTGTFTNPIGSPADTEPTNKFLGLIKGKVHKPDQGGELAPQAQYIMVLLGFVKGMAIWTSKAKRYAV
;
A
#
# COMPACT_ATOMS: atom_id res chain seq x y z
N MET A 1 -39.75 -6.31 62.79
CA MET A 1 -38.38 -6.31 62.23
C MET A 1 -38.44 -7.07 60.93
N GLU A 2 -38.61 -6.36 59.82
CA GLU A 2 -38.69 -6.93 58.47
C GLU A 2 -37.91 -6.03 57.51
N GLN A 3 -37.06 -6.64 56.68
CA GLN A 3 -36.21 -6.00 55.68
C GLN A 3 -36.98 -5.76 54.38
N PRO A 4 -36.65 -4.71 53.59
CA PRO A 4 -37.07 -4.62 52.20
C PRO A 4 -35.96 -4.97 51.20
N ILE A 5 -36.45 -5.52 50.10
CA ILE A 5 -35.87 -6.19 48.93
C ILE A 5 -35.16 -5.20 47.96
N ALA A 6 -34.04 -5.63 47.38
CA ALA A 6 -33.35 -4.94 46.26
C ALA A 6 -33.62 -5.62 44.90
N PRO A 7 -33.58 -4.90 43.75
CA PRO A 7 -34.04 -5.40 42.46
C PRO A 7 -32.99 -6.21 41.67
N LYS A 8 -33.47 -7.19 40.90
CA LYS A 8 -32.72 -8.14 40.07
C LYS A 8 -32.16 -7.51 38.79
N GLN A 9 -30.86 -7.66 38.54
CA GLN A 9 -30.26 -7.46 37.21
C GLN A 9 -30.27 -8.76 36.38
N LYS A 10 -30.65 -8.64 35.10
CA LYS A 10 -30.67 -9.73 34.11
C LYS A 10 -29.28 -9.96 33.52
N LYS A 11 -28.85 -11.24 33.46
CA LYS A 11 -27.63 -11.69 32.76
C LYS A 11 -27.89 -11.84 31.24
N PRO A 12 -26.94 -11.49 30.34
CA PRO A 12 -26.98 -11.95 28.96
C PRO A 12 -26.44 -13.39 28.82
N ARG A 13 -27.07 -14.14 27.93
CA ARG A 13 -26.83 -15.56 27.61
C ARG A 13 -25.50 -15.75 26.87
N SER A 14 -24.65 -16.67 27.34
CA SER A 14 -23.48 -17.15 26.59
C SER A 14 -23.87 -18.27 25.62
N TYR A 15 -23.67 -18.06 24.31
CA TYR A 15 -23.60 -19.14 23.32
C TYR A 15 -22.11 -19.44 23.07
N GLY A 16 -21.61 -20.52 23.68
CA GLY A 16 -20.20 -20.90 23.50
C GLY A 16 -19.72 -22.11 24.32
N ALA A 17 -20.64 -22.85 24.94
CA ALA A 17 -20.30 -23.94 25.86
C ALA A 17 -20.41 -25.36 25.26
N PHE A 18 -20.76 -25.52 23.98
CA PHE A 18 -21.04 -26.85 23.41
C PHE A 18 -19.91 -27.48 22.59
N ILE A 19 -18.85 -26.75 22.21
CA ILE A 19 -17.75 -27.30 21.38
C ILE A 19 -16.46 -27.58 22.19
N ARG A 20 -16.39 -27.17 23.46
CA ARG A 20 -15.18 -27.36 24.32
C ARG A 20 -15.07 -28.71 25.03
N LYS A 21 -15.87 -29.72 24.68
CA LYS A 21 -15.96 -30.99 25.41
C LYS A 21 -15.56 -32.24 24.59
N LEU A 22 -14.72 -32.08 23.57
CA LEU A 22 -14.28 -33.21 22.73
C LEU A 22 -12.76 -33.38 22.55
N LEU A 23 -11.92 -32.54 23.17
CA LEU A 23 -10.46 -32.62 22.98
C LEU A 23 -9.66 -32.33 24.27
N SER A 24 -9.99 -32.98 25.39
CA SER A 24 -9.14 -32.97 26.58
C SER A 24 -8.82 -34.38 27.07
N CYS A 25 -7.57 -34.81 26.89
CA CYS A 25 -6.84 -35.77 27.71
C CYS A 25 -5.33 -35.59 27.45
N THR A 26 -4.64 -34.89 28.36
CA THR A 26 -3.53 -35.37 29.24
C THR A 26 -2.26 -35.84 28.50
N LYS A 27 -1.04 -35.33 28.77
CA LYS A 27 -0.30 -35.29 30.05
C LYS A 27 0.83 -34.23 30.05
N LYS A 28 1.10 -33.70 31.25
CA LYS A 28 2.31 -32.97 31.67
C LYS A 28 3.52 -33.91 31.77
N GLY A 29 4.70 -33.41 31.45
CA GLY A 29 6.00 -33.99 31.81
C GLY A 29 7.03 -32.88 32.04
N THR A 30 7.39 -32.68 33.30
CA THR A 30 8.39 -31.74 33.83
C THR A 30 9.79 -32.34 33.68
N LEU A 31 10.81 -31.53 33.38
CA LEU A 31 12.20 -31.85 33.74
C LEU A 31 13.06 -30.57 33.84
N GLU A 32 13.65 -30.38 35.02
CA GLU A 32 14.56 -29.31 35.40
C GLU A 32 16.02 -29.63 35.06
N ASN A 33 16.76 -28.54 34.79
CA ASN A 33 18.16 -28.23 35.15
C ASN A 33 19.32 -29.18 34.80
N GLN A 34 20.33 -28.62 34.12
CA GLN A 34 21.75 -28.74 34.53
C GLN A 34 22.60 -27.57 33.99
N ASN A 35 23.40 -26.99 34.89
CA ASN A 35 24.36 -25.89 34.69
C ASN A 35 25.69 -26.34 34.06
N THR A 36 26.39 -25.44 33.37
CA THR A 36 27.85 -25.09 33.45
C THR A 36 28.33 -24.37 32.17
N VAL A 37 29.31 -23.46 32.07
CA VAL A 37 30.04 -22.50 32.92
C VAL A 37 30.83 -21.57 31.95
N THR A 38 30.81 -20.25 32.22
CA THR A 38 31.74 -19.14 31.88
C THR A 38 32.20 -18.81 30.43
N LYS A 39 31.91 -17.57 30.00
CA LYS A 39 32.91 -16.64 29.44
C LYS A 39 32.56 -15.20 29.85
N ALA A 40 33.60 -14.46 30.22
CA ALA A 40 33.66 -13.13 30.83
C ALA A 40 32.50 -12.16 30.53
N GLU A 41 31.94 -11.58 31.61
CA GLU A 41 31.07 -10.41 31.60
C GLU A 41 31.76 -9.23 30.89
N VAL A 42 31.36 -8.98 29.64
CA VAL A 42 31.36 -7.62 29.11
C VAL A 42 30.11 -6.99 29.70
N GLN A 43 30.27 -6.05 30.64
CA GLN A 43 29.13 -5.26 31.10
C GLN A 43 28.48 -4.62 29.87
N PRO A 44 27.20 -4.92 29.56
CA PRO A 44 26.52 -4.24 28.49
C PRO A 44 26.42 -2.78 28.90
N GLN A 45 27.12 -1.92 28.17
CA GLN A 45 26.95 -0.49 28.24
C GLN A 45 25.45 -0.24 28.06
N LYS A 46 24.78 0.30 29.09
CA LYS A 46 23.37 0.67 29.03
C LYS A 46 23.20 1.62 27.87
N VAL A 47 22.67 1.12 26.76
CA VAL A 47 22.27 1.94 25.61
C VAL A 47 21.10 2.79 26.08
N THR A 48 21.30 4.10 26.06
CA THR A 48 20.25 5.07 26.35
C THR A 48 19.17 4.94 25.27
N PRO A 49 17.88 4.71 25.62
CA PRO A 49 16.80 4.68 24.65
C PRO A 49 16.76 6.00 23.87
N GLY A 50 16.58 5.93 22.55
CA GLY A 50 16.47 7.12 21.68
C GLY A 50 17.76 7.61 21.01
N THR A 51 18.82 6.79 20.90
CA THR A 51 20.07 7.18 20.21
C THR A 51 20.43 6.23 19.06
N GLY A 52 19.59 6.20 18.01
CA GLY A 52 20.00 5.73 16.68
C GLY A 52 20.34 4.24 16.50
N SER A 53 20.04 3.35 17.45
CA SER A 53 20.09 1.90 17.20
C SER A 53 18.90 1.43 16.36
N GLU A 54 17.73 2.03 16.53
CA GLU A 54 16.50 1.66 15.81
C GLU A 54 16.55 1.96 14.31
N LEU A 55 17.16 3.09 13.91
CA LEU A 55 17.46 3.36 12.50
C LEU A 55 18.51 2.41 11.92
N ARG A 56 19.42 1.85 12.74
CA ARG A 56 20.34 0.79 12.29
C ARG A 56 19.60 -0.52 12.10
N ASP A 57 18.63 -0.82 12.95
CA ASP A 57 17.78 -2.01 12.81
C ASP A 57 16.91 -1.90 11.56
N LEU A 58 16.36 -0.73 11.23
CA LEU A 58 15.61 -0.50 9.99
C LEU A 58 16.49 -0.48 8.72
N ARG A 59 17.69 0.08 8.78
CA ARG A 59 18.70 -0.09 7.70
C ARG A 59 19.18 -1.54 7.59
N PHE A 60 19.03 -2.34 8.65
CA PHE A 60 19.29 -3.77 8.61
C PHE A 60 18.11 -4.52 8.00
N TYR A 61 16.86 -4.11 8.28
CA TYR A 61 15.67 -4.61 7.59
C TYR A 61 15.72 -4.27 6.10
N LEU A 62 16.08 -3.06 5.73
CA LEU A 62 16.21 -2.68 4.33
C LEU A 62 17.52 -3.23 3.74
N GLY A 63 17.39 -4.18 2.82
CA GLY A 63 18.48 -4.73 2.03
C GLY A 63 19.31 -3.67 1.30
N ASN A 64 20.55 -4.03 0.98
CA ASN A 64 21.56 -3.11 0.43
C ASN A 64 21.14 -2.39 -0.84
N GLU A 65 20.29 -2.99 -1.68
CA GLU A 65 19.87 -2.40 -2.95
C GLU A 65 18.87 -1.26 -2.74
N SER A 66 17.88 -1.39 -1.84
CA SER A 66 16.99 -0.27 -1.47
C SER A 66 17.78 0.92 -0.95
N LEU A 67 18.73 0.66 -0.04
CA LEU A 67 19.60 1.71 0.49
C LEU A 67 20.44 2.38 -0.61
N ARG A 68 20.93 1.60 -1.58
CA ARG A 68 21.70 2.11 -2.72
C ARG A 68 20.85 3.00 -3.61
N ILE A 69 19.62 2.57 -3.93
CA ILE A 69 18.67 3.35 -4.74
C ILE A 69 18.34 4.66 -4.02
N CYS A 70 17.88 4.61 -2.76
CA CYS A 70 17.54 5.82 -2.01
C CYS A 70 18.72 6.81 -1.91
N ARG A 71 19.93 6.31 -1.61
CA ARG A 71 21.13 7.17 -1.57
C ARG A 71 21.49 7.78 -2.91
N ARG A 72 21.28 7.06 -4.02
CA ARG A 72 21.54 7.58 -5.36
C ARG A 72 20.54 8.67 -5.72
N LEU A 73 19.26 8.47 -5.41
CA LEU A 73 18.21 9.44 -5.67
C LEU A 73 18.43 10.75 -4.90
N CYS A 74 18.87 10.67 -3.64
CA CYS A 74 19.16 11.87 -2.83
C CYS A 74 20.46 12.61 -3.20
N ARG A 75 21.19 12.15 -4.23
CA ARG A 75 22.45 12.74 -4.70
C ARG A 75 22.34 13.34 -6.10
N ILE A 76 21.15 13.36 -6.68
CA ILE A 76 20.90 14.04 -7.95
C ILE A 76 21.25 15.51 -7.72
N GLN A 77 22.09 16.07 -8.59
CA GLN A 77 22.55 17.47 -8.50
C GLN A 77 21.95 18.28 -9.64
N ASP A 78 21.85 19.60 -9.50
CA ASP A 78 21.31 20.55 -10.50
C ASP A 78 21.86 20.35 -11.93
N GLU A 79 23.06 19.81 -12.13
CA GLU A 79 23.58 19.54 -13.49
C GLU A 79 22.86 18.39 -14.22
N ASP A 80 22.20 17.47 -13.51
CA ASP A 80 21.36 16.41 -14.08
C ASP A 80 20.05 16.95 -14.67
N GLU A 81 19.60 18.16 -14.26
CA GLU A 81 18.36 18.82 -14.69
C GLU A 81 18.33 19.09 -16.20
N LYS A 82 19.48 19.48 -16.78
CA LYS A 82 19.61 19.77 -18.22
C LYS A 82 19.69 18.50 -19.09
N SER A 83 19.73 17.32 -18.48
CA SER A 83 20.05 16.06 -19.15
C SER A 83 19.10 14.92 -18.81
N LEU A 84 17.90 15.21 -18.25
CA LEU A 84 16.87 14.18 -18.10
C LEU A 84 16.32 13.79 -19.48
N HIS A 85 17.07 12.95 -20.18
CA HIS A 85 16.67 12.37 -21.45
C HIS A 85 15.55 11.38 -21.17
N ILE A 86 14.33 11.76 -21.55
CA ILE A 86 13.16 10.89 -21.55
C ILE A 86 13.37 9.90 -22.70
N LEU A 87 13.91 8.74 -22.37
CA LEU A 87 14.28 7.71 -23.34
C LEU A 87 13.18 6.65 -23.50
N SER A 88 12.26 6.53 -22.53
CA SER A 88 11.14 5.61 -22.60
C SER A 88 9.93 6.22 -23.31
N SER A 89 9.32 5.47 -24.22
CA SER A 89 8.05 5.83 -24.85
C SER A 89 6.83 5.67 -23.92
N ARG A 90 7.03 5.10 -22.72
CA ARG A 90 6.01 4.86 -21.70
C ARG A 90 5.94 5.98 -20.67
N ILE A 91 6.32 7.20 -21.03
CA ILE A 91 6.28 8.34 -20.13
C ILE A 91 5.19 9.31 -20.59
N GLY A 92 4.24 9.58 -19.69
CA GLY A 92 3.30 10.68 -19.75
C GLY A 92 3.65 11.74 -18.70
N SER A 93 2.77 12.73 -18.54
CA SER A 93 3.01 13.87 -17.66
C SER A 93 1.76 14.35 -16.96
N LEU A 94 1.81 14.64 -15.66
CA LEU A 94 0.76 15.30 -14.88
C LEU A 94 1.24 16.70 -14.49
N ASN A 95 0.52 17.72 -14.96
CA ASN A 95 0.77 19.09 -14.54
C ASN A 95 0.02 19.40 -13.25
N PHE A 96 0.67 20.11 -12.34
CA PHE A 96 0.05 20.59 -11.11
C PHE A 96 0.63 21.95 -10.71
N ASN A 97 -0.15 22.68 -9.92
CA ASN A 97 0.24 23.97 -9.36
C ASN A 97 0.15 23.89 -7.84
N VAL A 98 1.04 24.62 -7.18
CA VAL A 98 1.04 24.80 -5.72
C VAL A 98 0.46 26.18 -5.45
N ARG A 99 -0.66 26.27 -4.72
CA ARG A 99 -1.40 27.52 -4.50
C ARG A 99 -0.63 28.52 -3.65
N GLN A 100 0.26 28.03 -2.79
CA GLN A 100 1.09 28.86 -1.92
C GLN A 100 2.27 29.53 -2.65
N PHE A 101 2.56 29.14 -3.89
CA PHE A 101 3.61 29.78 -4.70
C PHE A 101 3.00 30.89 -5.57
N ASP A 102 3.85 31.82 -6.02
CA ASP A 102 3.39 33.00 -6.77
C ASP A 102 2.69 32.60 -8.08
N SER A 103 1.60 33.31 -8.43
CA SER A 103 0.76 32.96 -9.58
C SER A 103 1.43 33.09 -10.94
N ASP A 104 2.55 33.82 -11.00
CA ASP A 104 3.33 34.04 -12.22
C ASP A 104 4.34 32.89 -12.46
N ASP A 105 4.43 31.92 -11.55
CA ASP A 105 5.34 30.79 -11.68
C ASP A 105 4.84 29.71 -12.63
N ALA A 106 5.80 29.05 -13.29
CA ALA A 106 5.52 27.93 -14.18
C ALA A 106 4.93 26.74 -13.40
N SER A 107 3.90 26.12 -13.99
CA SER A 107 3.33 24.86 -13.48
C SER A 107 4.41 23.78 -13.36
N HIS A 108 4.36 23.01 -12.28
CA HIS A 108 5.22 21.84 -12.13
C HIS A 108 4.67 20.66 -12.93
N THR A 109 5.57 19.79 -13.40
CA THR A 109 5.21 18.61 -14.19
C THR A 109 5.82 17.36 -13.56
N LEU A 110 4.97 16.43 -13.12
CA LEU A 110 5.38 15.07 -12.75
C LEU A 110 5.36 14.17 -13.99
N LEU A 111 6.43 13.42 -14.23
CA LEU A 111 6.42 12.32 -15.19
C LEU A 111 5.67 11.14 -14.60
N LEU A 112 4.78 10.52 -15.36
CA LEU A 112 4.03 9.33 -14.92
C LEU A 112 4.16 8.20 -15.95
N PRO A 113 4.19 6.92 -15.54
CA PRO A 113 4.12 5.84 -16.49
C PRO A 113 2.83 5.90 -17.32
N ALA A 114 2.97 5.72 -18.64
CA ALA A 114 1.88 5.61 -19.58
C ALA A 114 1.33 4.17 -19.50
N THR A 115 0.32 3.97 -18.65
CA THR A 115 -0.25 2.64 -18.40
C THR A 115 -1.24 2.24 -19.48
N VAL A 116 -1.32 0.93 -19.72
CA VAL A 116 -2.20 0.31 -20.74
C VAL A 116 -3.55 -0.08 -20.16
N PHE A 117 -3.58 -0.46 -18.88
CA PHE A 117 -4.82 -0.83 -18.24
C PHE A 117 -5.61 0.45 -17.93
N ASP A 118 -6.79 0.55 -18.56
CA ASP A 118 -7.82 1.47 -18.11
C ASP A 118 -8.36 0.94 -16.78
N ASN A 119 -7.93 1.62 -15.71
CA ASN A 119 -8.10 1.18 -14.34
C ASN A 119 -9.46 1.61 -13.76
N GLU A 120 -10.54 1.32 -14.49
CA GLU A 120 -11.90 1.62 -14.06
C GLU A 120 -12.68 0.31 -13.88
N ALA A 121 -13.29 0.15 -12.71
CA ALA A 121 -14.27 -0.89 -12.48
C ALA A 121 -15.57 -0.55 -13.23
N ASP A 122 -16.26 -1.58 -13.68
CA ASP A 122 -17.61 -1.41 -14.17
C ASP A 122 -18.58 -1.03 -13.03
N GLU A 123 -19.76 -0.54 -13.39
CA GLU A 123 -20.77 -0.10 -12.40
C GLU A 123 -21.19 -1.21 -11.44
N ALA A 124 -21.18 -2.46 -11.88
CA ALA A 124 -21.58 -3.60 -11.07
C ALA A 124 -20.53 -3.90 -9.98
N GLU A 125 -19.25 -3.94 -10.35
CA GLU A 125 -18.16 -4.12 -9.41
C GLU A 125 -18.02 -2.92 -8.47
N GLN A 126 -18.20 -1.69 -8.96
CA GLN A 126 -18.24 -0.51 -8.10
C GLN A 126 -19.39 -0.57 -7.09
N GLY A 127 -20.56 -1.07 -7.49
CA GLY A 127 -21.70 -1.31 -6.60
C GLY A 127 -21.38 -2.33 -5.50
N MET A 128 -20.75 -3.45 -5.86
CA MET A 128 -20.33 -4.48 -4.91
C MET A 128 -19.24 -3.98 -3.95
N MET A 129 -18.27 -3.21 -4.45
CA MET A 129 -17.26 -2.56 -3.62
C MET A 129 -17.89 -1.62 -2.59
N ASN A 130 -18.91 -0.84 -2.97
CA ASN A 130 -19.59 0.06 -2.05
C ASN A 130 -20.30 -0.72 -0.94
N ILE A 131 -21.05 -1.78 -1.28
CA ILE A 131 -21.71 -2.65 -0.30
C ILE A 131 -20.68 -3.29 0.65
N PHE A 132 -19.58 -3.79 0.09
CA PHE A 132 -18.50 -4.36 0.88
C PHE A 132 -17.92 -3.34 1.87
N MET A 133 -17.59 -2.13 1.40
CA MET A 133 -17.00 -1.09 2.24
C MET A 133 -17.98 -0.59 3.31
N GLU A 134 -19.27 -0.47 3.02
CA GLU A 134 -20.30 -0.13 4.03
C GLU A 134 -20.34 -1.16 5.17
N ASN A 135 -20.34 -2.45 4.82
CA ASN A 135 -20.31 -3.53 5.80
C ASN A 135 -19.00 -3.52 6.61
N PHE A 136 -17.85 -3.33 5.95
CA PHE A 136 -16.57 -3.27 6.64
C PHE A 136 -16.48 -2.06 7.57
N ILE A 137 -16.93 -0.86 7.15
CA ILE A 137 -16.96 0.33 7.99
C ILE A 137 -17.86 0.13 9.22
N SER A 138 -18.97 -0.60 9.08
CA SER A 138 -19.94 -0.80 10.17
C SER A 138 -19.36 -1.55 11.38
N ILE A 139 -18.29 -2.34 11.19
CA ILE A 139 -17.62 -3.07 12.26
C ILE A 139 -16.43 -2.31 12.87
N LEU A 140 -16.00 -1.22 12.26
CA LEU A 140 -14.86 -0.40 12.71
C LEU A 140 -15.28 0.59 13.82
N PRO A 141 -14.31 1.11 14.60
CA PRO A 141 -14.60 2.15 15.59
C PRO A 141 -15.27 3.39 14.99
N PHE A 142 -16.02 4.12 15.82
CA PHE A 142 -16.69 5.36 15.45
C PHE A 142 -15.71 6.38 14.83
N GLY A 143 -16.17 7.09 13.79
CA GLY A 143 -15.39 8.10 13.07
C GLY A 143 -14.65 7.58 11.84
N THR A 144 -14.52 6.26 11.68
CA THR A 144 -13.84 5.65 10.51
C THR A 144 -14.58 5.91 9.19
N ASP A 145 -15.89 6.16 9.24
CA ASP A 145 -16.70 6.58 8.10
C ASP A 145 -16.22 7.91 7.50
N LYS A 146 -15.78 8.86 8.35
CA LYS A 146 -15.23 10.15 7.91
C LYS A 146 -13.89 9.95 7.21
N ILE A 147 -13.04 9.07 7.73
CA ILE A 147 -11.75 8.71 7.15
C ILE A 147 -11.98 8.09 5.77
N SER A 148 -12.88 7.11 5.67
CA SER A 148 -13.24 6.46 4.41
C SER A 148 -13.75 7.45 3.36
N ARG A 149 -14.64 8.39 3.72
CA ARG A 149 -15.12 9.41 2.78
C ARG A 149 -14.02 10.35 2.26
N LYS A 150 -13.00 10.64 3.08
CA LYS A 150 -11.86 11.48 2.67
C LYS A 150 -10.84 10.71 1.83
N ALA A 151 -10.48 9.51 2.27
CA ALA A 151 -9.49 8.65 1.63
C ALA A 151 -10.03 7.98 0.35
N ASN A 152 -11.35 7.75 0.26
CA ASN A 152 -11.99 7.07 -0.87
C ASN A 152 -11.22 5.81 -1.33
N PRO A 153 -11.15 4.75 -0.49
CA PRO A 153 -10.35 3.56 -0.76
C PRO A 153 -10.67 2.90 -2.11
N SER A 154 -11.95 2.85 -2.49
CA SER A 154 -12.40 2.29 -3.77
C SER A 154 -11.73 2.97 -4.95
N SER A 155 -11.63 4.30 -4.92
CA SER A 155 -10.97 5.07 -5.99
C SER A 155 -9.49 4.74 -6.11
N LEU A 156 -8.77 4.58 -4.99
CA LEU A 156 -7.36 4.18 -5.04
C LEU A 156 -7.20 2.75 -5.56
N VAL A 157 -7.95 1.82 -4.99
CA VAL A 157 -7.70 0.39 -5.24
C VAL A 157 -7.94 0.00 -6.68
N PHE A 158 -8.96 0.52 -7.36
CA PHE A 158 -9.13 0.20 -8.78
C PHE A 158 -7.99 0.72 -9.65
N ARG A 159 -7.26 1.74 -9.19
CA ARG A 159 -6.07 2.30 -9.84
C ARG A 159 -4.80 1.48 -9.59
N LEU A 160 -4.68 0.87 -8.41
CA LEU A 160 -3.55 0.00 -8.10
C LEU A 160 -3.80 -1.41 -8.65
N LEU A 161 -4.98 -1.97 -8.42
CA LEU A 161 -5.33 -3.36 -8.69
C LEU A 161 -6.38 -3.45 -9.82
N PRO A 162 -5.97 -3.42 -11.10
CA PRO A 162 -6.88 -3.33 -12.24
C PRO A 162 -7.89 -4.49 -12.33
N SER A 163 -9.17 -4.14 -12.54
CA SER A 163 -10.29 -5.09 -12.62
C SER A 163 -10.08 -6.26 -13.60
N PRO A 164 -9.58 -6.02 -14.83
CA PRO A 164 -9.51 -7.08 -15.85
C PRO A 164 -8.55 -8.23 -15.54
N ILE A 165 -7.54 -8.00 -14.70
CA ILE A 165 -6.46 -8.98 -14.46
C ILE A 165 -6.26 -9.34 -12.97
N ILE A 166 -6.72 -8.50 -12.05
CA ILE A 166 -6.67 -8.78 -10.61
C ILE A 166 -8.02 -9.35 -10.16
N GLN A 167 -8.04 -10.17 -9.11
CA GLN A 167 -9.28 -10.74 -8.59
C GLN A 167 -10.06 -9.74 -7.72
N PRO A 168 -11.41 -9.75 -7.71
CA PRO A 168 -12.20 -8.86 -6.86
C PRO A 168 -11.88 -8.97 -5.36
N ALA A 169 -11.61 -10.19 -4.88
CA ALA A 169 -11.25 -10.42 -3.48
C ALA A 169 -9.97 -9.68 -3.06
N ALA A 170 -8.97 -9.61 -3.94
CA ALA A 170 -7.74 -8.86 -3.69
C ALA A 170 -8.02 -7.35 -3.65
N ARG A 171 -8.94 -6.85 -4.48
CA ARG A 171 -9.38 -5.45 -4.42
C ARG A 171 -10.12 -5.13 -3.13
N TYR A 172 -11.08 -5.94 -2.73
CA TYR A 172 -11.84 -5.71 -1.49
C TYR A 172 -10.92 -5.72 -0.27
N LEU A 173 -10.01 -6.68 -0.18
CA LEU A 173 -9.01 -6.71 0.88
C LEU A 173 -8.05 -5.50 0.80
N GLY A 174 -7.60 -5.11 -0.40
CA GLY A 174 -6.79 -3.91 -0.59
C GLY A 174 -7.50 -2.64 -0.13
N ALA A 175 -8.81 -2.52 -0.35
CA ALA A 175 -9.59 -1.34 0.04
C ALA A 175 -9.79 -1.28 1.56
N ALA A 176 -10.04 -2.44 2.17
CA ALA A 176 -10.08 -2.59 3.62
C ALA A 176 -8.73 -2.30 4.27
N PHE A 177 -7.63 -2.78 3.69
CA PHE A 177 -6.27 -2.49 4.12
C PHE A 177 -5.97 -0.99 4.05
N TRP A 178 -6.30 -0.32 2.94
CA TRP A 178 -6.08 1.12 2.81
C TRP A 178 -6.85 1.91 3.88
N LEU A 179 -8.11 1.54 4.13
CA LEU A 179 -8.90 2.17 5.18
C LEU A 179 -8.32 1.90 6.57
N TRP A 180 -7.89 0.66 6.85
CA TRP A 180 -7.22 0.30 8.08
C TRP A 180 -5.94 1.14 8.27
N LEU A 181 -5.11 1.28 7.23
CA LEU A 181 -3.88 2.05 7.27
C LEU A 181 -4.17 3.51 7.61
N CYS A 182 -5.07 4.18 6.88
CA CYS A 182 -5.46 5.56 7.19
C CYS A 182 -6.04 5.70 8.60
N ALA A 183 -6.79 4.70 9.08
CA ALA A 183 -7.38 4.75 10.41
C ALA A 183 -6.36 4.53 11.52
N ILE A 184 -5.36 3.68 11.31
CA ILE A 184 -4.26 3.46 12.26
C ILE A 184 -3.32 4.66 12.26
N ASP A 185 -2.94 5.17 11.10
CA ASP A 185 -2.13 6.38 10.92
C ASP A 185 -2.73 7.56 11.72
N ASP A 186 -4.00 7.90 11.47
CA ASP A 186 -4.73 8.94 12.21
C ASP A 186 -4.86 8.64 13.73
N GLN A 187 -4.85 7.35 14.15
CA GLN A 187 -4.98 6.96 15.56
C GLN A 187 -3.67 7.04 16.34
N ILE A 188 -2.53 6.82 15.67
CA ILE A 188 -1.22 6.76 16.31
C ILE A 188 -0.45 8.07 16.19
N GLU A 189 -0.69 8.87 15.15
CA GLU A 189 0.09 10.08 14.82
C GLU A 189 0.22 11.04 16.03
N GLU A 190 -0.90 11.35 16.68
CA GLU A 190 -0.98 12.29 17.82
C GLU A 190 -0.58 11.69 19.18
N LEU A 191 -0.26 10.39 19.25
CA LEU A 191 0.11 9.76 20.52
C LEU A 191 1.49 10.18 21.00
N GLU A 192 1.61 10.36 22.32
CA GLU A 192 2.90 10.50 23.00
C GLU A 192 3.71 9.21 22.90
N GLN A 193 5.04 9.30 23.00
CA GLN A 193 5.97 8.19 22.72
C GLN A 193 5.59 6.87 23.41
N LYS A 194 5.24 6.93 24.70
CA LYS A 194 4.86 5.74 25.47
C LYS A 194 3.56 5.11 24.96
N ASP A 195 2.53 5.91 24.75
CA ASP A 195 1.23 5.43 24.30
C ASP A 195 1.30 4.93 22.84
N PHE A 196 2.18 5.53 22.04
CA PHE A 196 2.51 5.07 20.70
C PHE A 196 3.15 3.67 20.71
N GLU A 197 4.17 3.45 21.54
CA GLU A 197 4.85 2.14 21.66
C GLU A 197 3.85 1.06 22.11
N GLU A 198 3.01 1.37 23.11
CA GLU A 198 1.96 0.47 23.57
C GLU A 198 0.95 0.17 22.44
N ALA A 199 0.52 1.18 21.69
CA ALA A 199 -0.40 1.00 20.57
C ALA A 199 0.19 0.13 19.44
N ILE A 200 1.45 0.36 19.06
CA ILE A 200 2.14 -0.45 18.04
C ILE A 200 2.27 -1.91 18.49
N GLU A 201 2.68 -2.15 19.74
CA GLU A 201 2.81 -3.51 20.27
C GLU A 201 1.46 -4.24 20.35
N GLU A 202 0.37 -3.54 20.69
CA GLU A 202 -0.99 -4.09 20.64
C GLU A 202 -1.39 -4.51 19.21
N ILE A 203 -1.10 -3.67 18.21
CA ILE A 203 -1.36 -4.00 16.79
C ILE A 203 -0.54 -5.24 16.37
N LYS A 204 0.75 -5.29 16.73
CA LYS A 204 1.64 -6.43 16.45
C LYS A 204 1.11 -7.72 17.09
N ARG A 205 0.61 -7.67 18.33
CA ARG A 205 -0.01 -8.83 19.00
C ARG A 205 -1.20 -9.37 18.22
N VAL A 206 -2.08 -8.50 17.73
CA VAL A 206 -3.24 -8.90 16.91
C VAL A 206 -2.81 -9.70 15.67
N PHE A 207 -1.84 -9.20 14.90
CA PHE A 207 -1.40 -9.86 13.66
C PHE A 207 -0.52 -11.09 13.89
N THR A 208 0.18 -11.17 15.02
CA THR A 208 0.92 -12.37 15.44
C THR A 208 0.05 -13.41 16.16
N SER A 209 -1.27 -13.18 16.22
CA SER A 209 -2.25 -14.03 16.91
C SER A 209 -1.97 -14.24 18.40
N GLN A 210 -1.30 -13.28 19.03
CA GLN A 210 -1.18 -13.19 20.47
C GLN A 210 -2.40 -12.49 21.06
N GLU A 211 -2.73 -12.79 22.32
CA GLU A 211 -3.81 -12.10 23.01
C GLU A 211 -3.39 -10.63 23.29
N PRO A 212 -4.16 -9.63 22.82
CA PRO A 212 -3.87 -8.23 23.11
C PRO A 212 -4.12 -7.91 24.58
N LEU A 213 -3.37 -6.97 25.13
CA LEU A 213 -3.51 -6.55 26.53
C LEU A 213 -4.78 -5.72 26.73
N ASP A 214 -5.17 -4.92 25.73
CA ASP A 214 -6.44 -4.20 25.71
C ASP A 214 -7.26 -4.52 24.44
N PRO A 215 -8.11 -5.56 24.49
CA PRO A 215 -9.04 -5.89 23.40
C PRO A 215 -10.05 -4.78 23.07
N GLY A 216 -10.27 -3.84 24.00
CA GLY A 216 -11.23 -2.74 23.84
C GLY A 216 -10.67 -1.52 23.11
N SER A 217 -9.34 -1.42 22.98
CA SER A 217 -8.67 -0.26 22.38
C SER A 217 -9.09 -0.07 20.91
N ARG A 218 -9.04 1.18 20.43
CA ARG A 218 -9.42 1.51 19.04
C ARG A 218 -8.48 0.84 18.03
N VAL A 219 -7.16 0.83 18.31
CA VAL A 219 -6.15 0.24 17.43
C VAL A 219 -6.29 -1.27 17.35
N THR A 220 -6.58 -1.92 18.48
CA THR A 220 -6.81 -3.37 18.57
C THR A 220 -8.07 -3.77 17.81
N ARG A 221 -9.19 -3.08 18.02
CA ARG A 221 -10.45 -3.35 17.30
C ARG A 221 -10.33 -3.14 15.79
N THR A 222 -9.67 -2.05 15.37
CA THR A 222 -9.44 -1.74 13.96
C THR A 222 -8.58 -2.84 13.30
N SER A 223 -7.55 -3.31 14.00
CA SER A 223 -6.65 -4.36 13.50
C SER A 223 -7.27 -5.75 13.49
N PHE A 224 -8.12 -6.08 14.47
CA PHE A 224 -8.89 -7.33 14.46
C PHE A 224 -9.80 -7.42 13.24
N ALA A 225 -10.49 -6.33 12.89
CA ALA A 225 -11.37 -6.30 11.72
C ALA A 225 -10.61 -6.62 10.42
N LEU A 226 -9.41 -6.04 10.23
CA LEU A 226 -8.58 -6.36 9.07
C LEU A 226 -8.06 -7.81 9.12
N ARG A 227 -7.54 -8.25 10.27
CA ARG A 227 -7.00 -9.62 10.43
C ARG A 227 -8.05 -10.69 10.14
N ASP A 228 -9.26 -10.54 10.70
CA ASP A 228 -10.34 -11.49 10.51
C ASP A 228 -10.79 -11.51 9.05
N LEU A 229 -10.78 -10.35 8.37
CA LEU A 229 -11.01 -10.27 6.92
C LEU A 229 -9.92 -11.00 6.12
N VAL A 230 -8.64 -10.86 6.47
CA VAL A 230 -7.53 -11.60 5.83
C VAL A 230 -7.75 -13.11 5.96
N GLN A 231 -8.17 -13.59 7.13
CA GLN A 231 -8.47 -15.00 7.36
C GLN A 231 -9.64 -15.51 6.51
N GLN A 232 -10.66 -14.68 6.30
CA GLN A 232 -11.86 -15.04 5.54
C GLN A 232 -11.72 -14.84 4.02
N THR A 233 -10.76 -14.04 3.57
CA THR A 233 -10.55 -13.74 2.15
C THR A 233 -9.91 -14.93 1.47
N GLU A 234 -10.50 -15.44 0.38
CA GLU A 234 -9.89 -16.47 -0.46
C GLU A 234 -9.34 -15.87 -1.75
N LEU A 235 -8.04 -16.04 -1.99
CA LEU A 235 -7.39 -15.71 -3.27
C LEU A 235 -6.98 -17.03 -3.95
N LYS A 236 -7.50 -17.28 -5.15
CA LYS A 236 -7.09 -18.46 -5.93
C LYS A 236 -5.79 -18.13 -6.65
N SER A 237 -4.68 -18.80 -6.32
CA SER A 237 -3.50 -18.73 -7.19
C SER A 237 -3.89 -19.37 -8.53
N ALA A 238 -3.95 -18.58 -9.60
CA ALA A 238 -4.17 -19.15 -10.93
C ALA A 238 -2.99 -20.09 -11.22
N SER A 239 -3.25 -21.39 -11.28
CA SER A 239 -2.31 -22.49 -11.58
C SER A 239 -1.36 -22.99 -10.47
N ALA A 240 -1.74 -22.98 -9.20
CA ALA A 240 -1.03 -23.82 -8.21
C ALA A 240 -1.59 -25.27 -8.22
N PRO A 241 -0.78 -26.32 -8.43
CA PRO A 241 -1.19 -27.69 -8.15
C PRO A 241 -1.60 -27.79 -6.66
N GLU A 242 -2.65 -28.57 -6.37
CA GLU A 242 -3.35 -28.68 -5.08
C GLU A 242 -2.48 -29.09 -3.87
N THR A 243 -1.17 -29.22 -4.02
CA THR A 243 -0.22 -29.79 -3.06
C THR A 243 0.73 -28.78 -2.42
N GLU A 244 0.77 -27.51 -2.85
CA GLU A 244 1.60 -26.48 -2.21
C GLU A 244 0.77 -25.42 -1.48
N ASN A 245 0.93 -25.39 -0.15
CA ASN A 245 0.42 -24.45 0.86
C ASN A 245 -0.48 -23.30 0.36
N GLN A 246 -1.79 -23.46 0.57
CA GLN A 246 -2.85 -22.49 0.25
C GLN A 246 -2.78 -21.14 1.01
N ASP A 247 -1.73 -20.88 1.81
CA ASP A 247 -1.63 -19.75 2.75
C ASP A 247 -0.41 -18.83 2.56
N THR A 248 0.42 -19.02 1.54
CA THR A 248 1.68 -18.25 1.36
C THR A 248 1.46 -16.74 1.18
N TRP A 249 0.36 -16.34 0.53
CA TRP A 249 0.04 -14.92 0.36
C TRP A 249 -0.40 -14.26 1.66
N ARG A 250 -1.14 -14.96 2.54
CA ARG A 250 -1.57 -14.42 3.84
C ARG A 250 -0.37 -14.12 4.70
N TYR A 251 0.58 -15.06 4.77
CA TYR A 251 1.84 -14.86 5.47
C TYR A 251 2.61 -13.66 4.93
N SER A 252 2.81 -13.60 3.60
CA SER A 252 3.53 -12.49 2.95
C SER A 252 2.83 -11.14 3.17
N PHE A 253 1.51 -11.11 3.19
CA PHE A 253 0.71 -9.91 3.42
C PHE A 253 0.84 -9.42 4.86
N LEU A 254 0.75 -10.33 5.83
CA LEU A 254 0.92 -10.01 7.25
C LEU A 254 2.36 -9.59 7.56
N GLU A 255 3.36 -10.22 6.95
CA GLU A 255 4.75 -9.77 7.05
C GLU A 255 4.93 -8.35 6.51
N ALA A 256 4.32 -8.02 5.36
CA ALA A 256 4.37 -6.65 4.83
C ALA A 256 3.69 -5.63 5.76
N ILE A 257 2.63 -6.02 6.50
CA ILE A 257 2.05 -5.18 7.56
C ILE A 257 3.04 -4.99 8.71
N MET A 258 3.73 -6.05 9.14
CA MET A 258 4.74 -5.94 10.21
C MET A 258 5.89 -5.01 9.80
N GLU A 259 6.36 -5.08 8.55
CA GLU A 259 7.36 -4.17 7.99
C GLU A 259 6.91 -2.69 8.12
N ILE A 260 5.63 -2.39 7.84
CA ILE A 260 5.06 -1.04 8.00
C ILE A 260 5.08 -0.60 9.47
N LEU A 261 4.68 -1.47 10.41
CA LEU A 261 4.68 -1.14 11.84
C LEU A 261 6.09 -0.84 12.36
N TYR A 262 7.09 -1.62 11.94
CA TYR A 262 8.49 -1.31 12.25
C TYR A 262 8.93 0.03 11.64
N ALA A 263 8.46 0.36 10.44
CA ALA A 263 8.79 1.62 9.81
C ALA A 263 8.16 2.81 10.53
N PHE A 264 6.92 2.71 11.05
CA PHE A 264 6.32 3.72 11.92
C PHE A 264 7.13 3.96 13.20
N GLU A 265 7.66 2.91 13.82
CA GLU A 265 8.59 3.07 14.96
C GLU A 265 9.84 3.86 14.54
N GLY A 266 10.34 3.61 13.33
CA GLY A 266 11.45 4.35 12.72
C GLY A 266 11.21 5.83 12.46
N GLU A 267 9.96 6.25 12.28
CA GLU A 267 9.60 7.66 12.05
C GLU A 267 9.75 8.49 13.34
N ARG A 268 9.50 7.90 14.52
CA ARG A 268 9.52 8.62 15.81
C ARG A 268 10.88 9.25 16.13
N PRO A 269 12.03 8.57 15.98
CA PRO A 269 13.33 9.20 16.13
C PRO A 269 13.54 10.40 15.20
N LEU A 270 13.06 10.34 13.95
CA LEU A 270 13.20 11.45 13.00
C LEU A 270 12.32 12.65 13.39
N LEU A 271 11.07 12.40 13.82
CA LEU A 271 10.20 13.44 14.38
C LEU A 271 10.84 14.12 15.59
N ASN A 272 11.42 13.32 16.50
CA ASN A 272 12.07 13.82 17.70
C ASN A 272 13.35 14.60 17.40
N GLN A 273 14.15 14.17 16.42
CA GLN A 273 15.35 14.86 15.95
C GLN A 273 14.98 16.27 15.47
N PHE A 274 13.96 16.38 14.63
CA PHE A 274 13.50 17.67 14.13
C PHE A 274 13.00 18.57 15.27
N LYS A 275 12.15 18.06 16.17
CA LYS A 275 11.59 18.85 17.28
C LYS A 275 12.67 19.44 18.20
N LYS A 276 13.79 18.74 18.37
CA LYS A 276 14.89 19.17 19.25
C LYS A 276 15.79 20.25 18.64
N SER A 277 15.64 20.58 17.36
CA SER A 277 16.47 21.57 16.64
C SER A 277 17.99 21.29 16.64
N ASP A 278 18.42 20.12 17.12
CA ASP A 278 19.84 19.79 17.33
C ASP A 278 20.53 19.28 16.04
N ASP A 279 19.78 18.74 15.07
CA ASP A 279 20.30 18.29 13.76
C ASP A 279 19.17 18.19 12.72
N HIS A 280 19.48 18.43 11.45
CA HIS A 280 18.52 18.35 10.35
C HIS A 280 18.22 16.90 9.97
N VAL A 281 16.96 16.58 9.69
CA VAL A 281 16.59 15.26 9.17
C VAL A 281 17.20 15.11 7.78
N LYS A 282 17.95 14.04 7.54
CA LYS A 282 18.55 13.79 6.22
C LYS A 282 17.50 13.17 5.31
N LEU A 283 17.38 13.70 4.09
CA LEU A 283 16.50 13.13 3.05
C LEU A 283 16.76 11.63 2.84
N THR A 284 18.02 11.19 2.89
CA THR A 284 18.35 9.77 2.76
C THR A 284 17.77 8.90 3.87
N ASP A 285 17.68 9.41 5.10
CA ASP A 285 17.12 8.65 6.21
C ASP A 285 15.59 8.58 6.10
N TRP A 286 14.97 9.67 5.66
CA TRP A 286 13.53 9.68 5.34
C TRP A 286 13.18 8.76 4.18
N MET A 287 13.87 8.84 3.04
CA MET A 287 13.57 8.04 1.86
C MET A 287 13.70 6.53 2.10
N VAL A 288 14.55 6.13 3.04
CA VAL A 288 14.70 4.73 3.46
C VAL A 288 13.45 4.25 4.19
N LEU A 289 12.90 5.03 5.12
CA LEU A 289 11.62 4.73 5.75
C LEU A 289 10.46 4.86 4.77
N ARG A 290 10.48 5.90 3.93
CA ARG A 290 9.37 6.26 3.05
C ARG A 290 9.03 5.19 2.02
N VAL A 291 10.03 4.42 1.57
CA VAL A 291 9.83 3.24 0.71
C VAL A 291 8.91 2.20 1.38
N VAL A 292 8.95 2.09 2.71
CA VAL A 292 8.08 1.17 3.47
C VAL A 292 6.81 1.87 3.92
N THR A 293 6.88 3.10 4.42
CA THR A 293 5.73 3.81 5.02
C THR A 293 4.71 4.26 3.98
N ILE A 294 5.08 4.37 2.70
CA ILE A 294 4.12 4.45 1.58
C ILE A 294 3.21 3.22 1.47
N SER A 295 3.58 2.11 2.15
CA SER A 295 2.72 0.95 2.38
C SER A 295 2.23 0.28 1.10
N ALA A 296 3.04 0.30 0.04
CA ALA A 296 2.66 -0.27 -1.26
C ALA A 296 2.76 -1.81 -1.30
N ARG A 297 3.63 -2.41 -0.47
CA ARG A 297 3.93 -3.85 -0.50
C ARG A 297 2.73 -4.76 -0.26
N PRO A 298 1.80 -4.48 0.68
CA PRO A 298 0.58 -5.27 0.80
C PRO A 298 -0.22 -5.35 -0.51
N PHE A 299 -0.30 -4.26 -1.30
CA PHE A 299 -0.92 -4.31 -2.63
C PHE A 299 -0.10 -5.12 -3.63
N MET A 300 1.22 -5.05 -3.57
CA MET A 300 2.12 -5.86 -4.41
C MET A 300 1.93 -7.36 -4.15
N VAL A 301 1.83 -7.77 -2.89
CA VAL A 301 1.53 -9.16 -2.50
C VAL A 301 0.20 -9.62 -3.08
N LEU A 302 -0.85 -8.80 -2.94
CA LEU A 302 -2.19 -9.10 -3.47
C LEU A 302 -2.21 -9.20 -5.00
N ALA A 303 -1.46 -8.33 -5.68
CA ALA A 303 -1.32 -8.36 -7.14
C ALA A 303 -0.62 -9.63 -7.60
N ARG A 304 0.54 -9.97 -7.00
CA ARG A 304 1.31 -11.18 -7.33
C ARG A 304 0.49 -12.44 -7.11
N ALA A 305 -0.17 -12.55 -5.95
CA ALA A 305 -1.05 -13.68 -5.64
C ALA A 305 -2.20 -13.83 -6.64
N SER A 306 -2.81 -12.71 -7.06
CA SER A 306 -3.91 -12.73 -8.05
C SER A 306 -3.45 -13.17 -9.44
N LEU A 307 -2.20 -12.87 -9.80
CA LEU A 307 -1.56 -13.24 -11.06
C LEU A 307 -0.95 -14.65 -11.03
N GLY A 308 -1.03 -15.37 -9.90
CA GLY A 308 -0.41 -16.69 -9.75
C GLY A 308 1.12 -16.65 -9.61
N LEU A 309 1.69 -15.48 -9.28
CA LEU A 309 3.11 -15.33 -8.96
C LEU A 309 3.36 -15.58 -7.46
N GLN A 310 4.60 -15.92 -7.11
CA GLN A 310 5.02 -16.03 -5.70
C GLN A 310 4.68 -14.72 -4.95
N PRO A 311 3.81 -14.74 -3.92
CA PRO A 311 3.27 -13.53 -3.30
C PRO A 311 4.33 -12.65 -2.62
N GLY A 312 5.30 -13.29 -1.97
CA GLY A 312 6.48 -12.63 -1.42
C GLY A 312 7.69 -12.83 -2.32
N LEU A 313 8.68 -11.95 -2.21
CA LEU A 313 10.02 -12.18 -2.74
C LEU A 313 10.84 -13.00 -1.73
N SER A 314 11.73 -13.87 -2.23
CA SER A 314 12.74 -14.50 -1.38
C SER A 314 13.58 -13.47 -0.63
N GLN A 315 14.36 -13.85 0.39
CA GLN A 315 15.28 -12.90 1.05
C GLN A 315 16.27 -12.24 0.07
N ALA A 316 16.60 -12.89 -1.05
CA ALA A 316 17.52 -12.34 -2.04
C ALA A 316 16.87 -11.24 -2.89
N GLY A 317 15.61 -11.44 -3.31
CA GLY A 317 14.83 -10.44 -4.03
C GLY A 317 14.17 -9.41 -3.11
N ASN A 318 13.91 -9.74 -1.85
CA ASN A 318 13.25 -8.84 -0.93
C ASN A 318 14.24 -7.87 -0.33
N THR A 319 14.42 -6.73 -0.97
CA THR A 319 15.27 -5.64 -0.51
C THR A 319 14.72 -4.90 0.73
N ALA A 320 13.59 -5.33 1.29
CA ALA A 320 13.07 -4.88 2.59
C ALA A 320 13.24 -5.93 3.70
N LYS A 321 13.80 -7.11 3.38
CA LYS A 321 14.27 -8.09 4.37
C LYS A 321 15.79 -8.06 4.41
N GLY A 322 16.34 -7.90 5.62
CA GLY A 322 17.77 -7.98 5.84
C GLY A 322 18.30 -9.32 5.34
N ILE A 323 19.40 -9.30 4.59
CA ILE A 323 20.09 -10.54 4.23
C ILE A 323 20.62 -11.11 5.55
N SER A 324 19.97 -12.14 6.09
CA SER A 324 20.53 -12.85 7.24
C SER A 324 21.94 -13.29 6.89
N GLN A 325 22.90 -13.06 7.79
CA GLN A 325 24.30 -13.46 7.57
C GLN A 325 24.47 -14.97 7.35
N ASP A 326 23.43 -15.76 7.64
CA ASP A 326 23.35 -17.21 7.40
C ASP A 326 22.80 -17.59 6.02
N ALA A 327 22.30 -16.64 5.21
CA ALA A 327 22.21 -16.88 3.78
C ALA A 327 23.65 -17.07 3.31
N PRO A 328 24.04 -18.22 2.74
CA PRO A 328 25.41 -18.45 2.32
C PRO A 328 25.70 -17.41 1.25
N THR A 329 26.30 -16.28 1.65
CA THR A 329 26.99 -15.41 0.72
C THR A 329 28.06 -16.32 0.17
N ARG A 330 27.81 -16.84 -1.03
CA ARG A 330 28.71 -17.69 -1.80
C ARG A 330 29.88 -16.83 -2.29
N ARG A 331 30.50 -16.05 -1.39
CA ARG A 331 31.76 -15.32 -1.53
C ARG A 331 32.86 -16.36 -1.59
N GLY A 332 32.94 -17.02 -2.73
CA GLY A 332 33.93 -18.06 -2.98
C GLY A 332 33.97 -18.55 -4.44
N ARG A 333 33.15 -18.01 -5.35
CA ARG A 333 33.28 -18.28 -6.79
C ARG A 333 33.39 -16.96 -7.54
N SER A 334 34.38 -16.91 -8.42
CA SER A 334 34.71 -15.77 -9.27
C SER A 334 33.48 -15.23 -10.00
N ASP A 335 33.47 -13.92 -10.21
CA ASP A 335 32.40 -13.11 -10.82
C ASP A 335 32.09 -13.45 -12.30
N SER A 336 32.48 -14.61 -12.80
CA SER A 336 32.40 -14.99 -14.21
C SER A 336 31.39 -16.11 -14.54
N ALA A 337 30.66 -16.66 -13.55
CA ALA A 337 29.60 -17.63 -13.81
C ALA A 337 28.59 -17.72 -12.65
N ARG A 338 27.77 -16.68 -12.45
CA ARG A 338 26.51 -16.83 -11.70
C ARG A 338 25.44 -17.33 -12.69
N THR A 339 25.32 -18.64 -12.85
CA THR A 339 24.08 -19.22 -13.39
C THR A 339 23.04 -19.12 -12.29
N PHE A 340 22.24 -18.06 -12.32
CA PHE A 340 21.05 -17.95 -11.50
C PHE A 340 19.99 -18.92 -12.02
N THR A 341 19.13 -19.43 -11.14
CA THR A 341 17.91 -20.08 -11.60
C THR A 341 16.97 -19.00 -12.16
N PRO A 342 16.16 -19.28 -13.18
CA PRO A 342 15.26 -18.28 -13.77
C PRO A 342 14.36 -17.56 -12.74
N ASP A 343 13.96 -18.27 -11.68
CA ASP A 343 13.17 -17.69 -10.58
C ASP A 343 13.95 -16.63 -9.79
N LEU A 344 15.23 -16.86 -9.51
CA LEU A 344 16.09 -15.90 -8.79
C LEU A 344 16.41 -14.68 -9.66
N GLU A 345 16.58 -14.85 -10.97
CA GLU A 345 16.77 -13.73 -11.89
C GLU A 345 15.54 -12.82 -11.93
N TRP A 346 14.36 -13.43 -12.06
CA TRP A 346 13.09 -12.69 -12.01
C TRP A 346 12.93 -11.93 -10.70
N GLU A 347 13.21 -12.56 -9.57
CA GLU A 347 13.09 -11.93 -8.25
C GLU A 347 14.05 -10.74 -8.07
N GLU A 348 15.29 -10.84 -8.53
CA GLU A 348 16.25 -9.73 -8.48
C GLU A 348 15.80 -8.57 -9.40
N GLU A 349 15.38 -8.88 -10.63
CA GLU A 349 14.94 -7.88 -11.61
C GLU A 349 13.67 -7.14 -11.17
N ILE A 350 12.69 -7.87 -10.62
CA ILE A 350 11.42 -7.28 -10.17
C ILE A 350 11.57 -6.50 -8.87
N SER A 351 12.47 -6.91 -7.96
CA SER A 351 12.71 -6.20 -6.70
C SER A 351 13.08 -4.74 -6.90
N ARG A 352 13.92 -4.47 -7.88
CA ARG A 352 14.36 -3.12 -8.18
C ARG A 352 13.24 -2.28 -8.80
N LEU A 353 12.36 -2.88 -9.61
CA LEU A 353 11.14 -2.20 -10.07
C LEU A 353 10.19 -1.88 -8.91
N GLU A 354 9.98 -2.82 -7.99
CA GLU A 354 9.14 -2.61 -6.80
C GLU A 354 9.66 -1.45 -5.93
N VAL A 355 10.99 -1.37 -5.71
CA VAL A 355 11.60 -0.26 -4.96
C VAL A 355 11.44 1.07 -5.69
N LEU A 356 11.70 1.12 -7.01
CA LEU A 356 11.53 2.34 -7.79
C LEU A 356 10.06 2.81 -7.78
N ALA A 357 9.10 1.89 -7.87
CA ALA A 357 7.68 2.21 -7.77
C ALA A 357 7.32 2.77 -6.39
N GLN A 358 7.80 2.15 -5.30
CA GLN A 358 7.62 2.64 -3.93
C GLN A 358 8.22 4.05 -3.73
N CYS A 359 9.44 4.28 -4.22
CA CYS A 359 10.07 5.61 -4.19
C CYS A 359 9.22 6.64 -4.93
N ALA A 360 8.77 6.32 -6.16
CA ALA A 360 7.95 7.22 -6.94
C ALA A 360 6.63 7.54 -6.22
N MET A 361 5.90 6.52 -5.78
CA MET A 361 4.63 6.69 -5.03
C MET A 361 4.81 7.50 -3.74
N GLY A 362 5.91 7.28 -3.02
CA GLY A 362 6.25 8.02 -1.80
C GLY A 362 6.49 9.50 -2.10
N LEU A 363 7.26 9.79 -3.14
CA LEU A 363 7.50 11.16 -3.60
C LEU A 363 6.25 11.83 -4.15
N GLU A 364 5.39 11.11 -4.88
CA GLU A 364 4.09 11.62 -5.36
C GLU A 364 3.20 12.02 -4.19
N ASN A 365 3.19 11.22 -3.12
CA ASN A 365 2.45 11.51 -1.90
C ASN A 365 2.98 12.79 -1.24
N ASP A 366 4.30 12.89 -1.07
CA ASP A 366 4.93 14.04 -0.43
C ASP A 366 4.76 15.32 -1.26
N ILE A 367 4.92 15.25 -2.59
CA ILE A 367 4.83 16.40 -3.50
C ILE A 367 3.40 16.90 -3.65
N LEU A 368 2.47 16.01 -4.00
CA LEU A 368 1.08 16.39 -4.27
C LEU A 368 0.31 16.63 -2.96
N GLY A 369 0.73 16.00 -1.87
CA GLY A 369 0.18 16.20 -0.53
C GLY A 369 0.82 17.34 0.26
N TRP A 370 1.87 17.96 -0.28
CA TRP A 370 2.69 18.94 0.45
C TRP A 370 1.88 20.06 1.10
N GLU A 371 0.90 20.65 0.40
CA GLU A 371 0.14 21.79 0.95
C GLU A 371 -0.61 21.43 2.23
N LYS A 372 -1.12 20.19 2.31
CA LYS A 372 -1.83 19.66 3.48
C LYS A 372 -0.84 19.42 4.61
N ASP A 373 0.23 18.70 4.34
CA ASP A 373 1.26 18.39 5.33
C ASP A 373 1.88 19.68 5.88
N HIS A 374 2.13 20.67 5.03
CA HIS A 374 2.58 22.00 5.42
C HIS A 374 1.58 22.70 6.36
N ALA A 375 0.29 22.69 6.00
CA ALA A 375 -0.76 23.30 6.82
C ALA A 375 -0.95 22.61 8.18
N GLU A 376 -0.74 21.30 8.24
CA GLU A 376 -0.82 20.49 9.46
C GLU A 376 0.48 20.51 10.28
N GLY A 377 1.55 21.12 9.75
CA GLY A 377 2.86 21.14 10.40
C GLY A 377 3.53 19.76 10.43
N ASN A 378 3.16 18.88 9.49
CA ASN A 378 3.83 17.60 9.31
C ASN A 378 5.19 17.81 8.62
N ILE A 379 6.22 17.46 9.37
CA ILE A 379 7.62 17.72 9.05
C ILE A 379 8.31 16.55 8.35
N LEU A 380 7.72 15.34 8.41
CA LEU A 380 8.21 14.17 7.69
C LEU A 380 7.59 14.13 6.29
N ASN A 381 8.00 15.12 5.50
CA ASN A 381 7.67 15.25 4.10
C ASN A 381 8.95 15.62 3.36
N SER A 382 9.23 14.98 2.21
CA SER A 382 10.50 15.17 1.49
C SER A 382 10.75 16.63 1.09
N VAL A 383 9.71 17.40 0.76
CA VAL A 383 9.81 18.83 0.44
C VAL A 383 10.17 19.64 1.68
N GLU A 384 9.52 19.38 2.82
CA GLU A 384 9.84 20.06 4.10
C GLU A 384 11.24 19.72 4.60
N ILE A 385 11.68 18.48 4.38
CA ILE A 385 13.04 18.05 4.71
C ILE A 385 14.08 18.80 3.85
N LEU A 386 13.86 18.91 2.54
CA LEU A 386 14.74 19.71 1.70
C LEU A 386 14.68 21.19 2.03
N PHE A 387 13.52 21.73 2.40
CA PHE A 387 13.38 23.12 2.79
C PHE A 387 14.31 23.48 3.97
N GLN A 388 14.58 22.55 4.90
CA GLN A 388 15.56 22.77 5.97
C GLN A 388 16.96 23.11 5.44
N THR A 389 17.32 22.58 4.26
CA THR A 389 18.63 22.81 3.63
C THR A 389 18.61 23.99 2.67
N TYR A 390 17.61 24.05 1.78
CA TYR A 390 17.53 25.08 0.73
C TYR A 390 17.03 26.43 1.24
N GLN A 391 16.35 26.47 2.38
CA GLN A 391 15.69 27.66 2.96
C GLN A 391 14.69 28.36 2.02
N HIS A 392 14.33 27.71 0.90
CA HIS A 392 13.37 28.19 -0.08
C HIS A 392 12.49 27.03 -0.55
N ARG A 393 11.20 27.07 -0.18
CA ARG A 393 10.24 25.97 -0.41
C ARG A 393 10.04 25.65 -1.88
N GLN A 394 10.02 26.66 -2.73
CA GLN A 394 9.87 26.46 -4.16
C GLN A 394 11.09 25.74 -4.74
N SER A 395 12.30 26.04 -4.27
CA SER A 395 13.52 25.35 -4.71
C SER A 395 13.50 23.89 -4.23
N ALA A 396 13.10 23.65 -2.98
CA ALA A 396 12.90 22.30 -2.46
C ALA A 396 11.84 21.51 -3.26
N MET A 397 10.73 22.15 -3.65
CA MET A 397 9.71 21.52 -4.50
C MET A 397 10.25 21.17 -5.88
N ARG A 398 10.98 22.09 -6.53
CA ARG A 398 11.59 21.83 -7.86
C ARG A 398 12.56 20.65 -7.80
N GLU A 399 13.40 20.60 -6.76
CA GLU A 399 14.35 19.51 -6.54
C GLU A 399 13.63 18.17 -6.30
N MET A 400 12.55 18.16 -5.50
CA MET A 400 11.73 16.96 -5.29
C MET A 400 11.06 16.48 -6.57
N VAL A 401 10.52 17.39 -7.38
CA VAL A 401 9.96 17.07 -8.70
C VAL A 401 11.04 16.47 -9.62
N LEU A 402 12.27 16.98 -9.60
CA LEU A 402 13.38 16.42 -10.37
C LEU A 402 13.73 14.99 -9.93
N ILE A 403 13.90 14.77 -8.63
CA ILE A 403 14.20 13.45 -8.05
C ILE A 403 13.10 12.44 -8.36
N HIS A 404 11.83 12.86 -8.26
CA HIS A 404 10.69 12.06 -8.67
C HIS A 404 10.74 11.70 -10.16
N ASN A 405 10.92 12.69 -11.03
CA ASN A 405 10.91 12.49 -12.48
C ASN A 405 12.05 11.58 -12.93
N TYR A 406 13.23 11.70 -12.31
CA TYR A 406 14.33 10.77 -12.51
C TYR A 406 13.95 9.35 -12.08
N THR A 407 13.32 9.20 -10.92
CA THR A 407 12.86 7.89 -10.41
C THR A 407 11.89 7.22 -11.40
N VAL A 408 10.89 7.95 -11.89
CA VAL A 408 9.93 7.44 -12.89
C VAL A 408 10.60 7.10 -14.21
N ASN A 409 11.57 7.91 -14.66
CA ASN A 409 12.31 7.61 -15.88
C ASN A 409 13.11 6.29 -15.74
N GLN A 410 13.79 6.09 -14.60
CA GLN A 410 14.50 4.84 -14.31
C GLN A 410 13.56 3.64 -14.24
N LEU A 411 12.39 3.80 -13.62
CA LEU A 411 11.34 2.78 -13.55
C LEU A 411 10.89 2.37 -14.96
N CYS A 412 10.56 3.35 -15.82
CA CYS A 412 10.08 3.08 -17.17
C CYS A 412 11.16 2.47 -18.06
N LEU A 413 12.41 2.92 -17.95
CA LEU A 413 13.55 2.34 -18.67
C LEU A 413 13.78 0.88 -18.28
N GLN A 414 13.72 0.58 -16.99
CA GLN A 414 13.85 -0.80 -16.52
C GLN A 414 12.67 -1.66 -16.97
N ALA A 415 11.44 -1.13 -16.96
CA ALA A 415 10.28 -1.83 -17.50
C ALA A 415 10.43 -2.12 -19.01
N ASP A 416 10.95 -1.17 -19.80
CA ASP A 416 11.20 -1.37 -21.23
C ASP A 416 12.24 -2.46 -21.52
N ILE A 417 13.19 -2.68 -20.61
CA ILE A 417 14.16 -3.79 -20.69
C ILE A 417 13.50 -5.12 -20.34
N LEU A 418 12.66 -5.16 -19.31
CA LEU A 418 12.11 -6.40 -18.76
C LEU A 418 10.87 -6.89 -19.50
N LEU A 419 10.01 -5.99 -19.98
CA LEU A 419 8.77 -6.38 -20.66
C LEU A 419 9.02 -7.30 -21.88
N PRO A 420 9.97 -7.01 -22.79
CA PRO A 420 10.27 -7.92 -23.90
C PRO A 420 10.79 -9.29 -23.44
N LYS A 421 11.50 -9.37 -22.30
CA LYS A 421 12.02 -10.62 -21.72
C LYS A 421 10.87 -11.55 -21.28
N TYR A 422 9.75 -10.96 -20.87
CA TYR A 422 8.61 -11.68 -20.28
C TYR A 422 7.34 -11.65 -21.14
N SER A 423 7.40 -11.11 -22.36
CA SER A 423 6.33 -11.20 -23.35
C SER A 423 6.49 -12.46 -24.21
N SER A 424 5.51 -13.35 -24.21
CA SER A 424 5.41 -14.46 -25.16
C SER A 424 4.86 -13.98 -26.52
N ASP A 425 5.50 -14.38 -27.62
CA ASP A 425 5.06 -14.24 -29.02
C ASP A 425 4.78 -12.83 -29.56
N ASN A 426 5.83 -12.01 -29.78
CA ASN A 426 5.76 -10.72 -30.52
C ASN A 426 4.64 -9.75 -30.05
N SER A 427 4.03 -10.02 -28.89
CA SER A 427 3.04 -9.16 -28.26
C SER A 427 3.81 -8.05 -27.57
N THR A 428 4.09 -6.98 -28.33
CA THR A 428 4.54 -5.72 -27.72
C THR A 428 3.46 -5.30 -26.73
N PRO A 429 3.76 -5.21 -25.42
CA PRO A 429 2.79 -4.71 -24.46
C PRO A 429 2.40 -3.31 -24.95
N PRO A 430 1.09 -3.00 -25.03
CA PRO A 430 0.66 -1.77 -25.68
C PRO A 430 1.42 -0.58 -25.11
N THR A 431 1.82 0.34 -25.96
CA THR A 431 2.26 1.66 -25.49
C THR A 431 1.03 2.52 -25.48
N SER A 432 0.62 3.01 -24.31
CA SER A 432 -0.39 4.05 -24.26
C SER A 432 0.12 5.23 -25.09
N PRO A 433 -0.67 5.82 -26.00
CA PRO A 433 -0.20 6.91 -26.84
C PRO A 433 0.20 8.08 -25.92
N ALA A 434 1.51 8.32 -25.82
CA ALA A 434 2.17 9.31 -24.98
C ALA A 434 1.82 10.79 -25.32
N ARG A 435 0.67 11.04 -25.97
CA ARG A 435 0.23 12.36 -26.44
C ARG A 435 -1.15 12.80 -26.00
N THR A 436 -1.89 12.00 -25.24
CA THR A 436 -3.01 12.57 -24.48
C THR A 436 -2.45 13.30 -23.27
N LEU A 437 -2.15 14.59 -23.47
CA LEU A 437 -2.31 15.60 -22.44
C LEU A 437 -3.55 15.21 -21.63
N PHE A 438 -3.38 14.90 -20.35
CA PHE A 438 -4.49 14.54 -19.47
C PHE A 438 -5.46 15.71 -19.45
N ASN A 439 -6.46 15.69 -20.33
CA ASN A 439 -7.52 16.67 -20.32
C ASN A 439 -8.43 16.27 -19.16
N VAL A 440 -8.10 16.78 -17.98
CA VAL A 440 -8.95 16.72 -16.80
C VAL A 440 -10.22 17.47 -17.18
N LYS A 441 -11.22 16.74 -17.68
CA LYS A 441 -12.56 17.30 -17.80
C LYS A 441 -12.99 17.70 -16.39
N THR A 442 -13.05 19.00 -16.15
CA THR A 442 -13.75 19.55 -14.99
C THR A 442 -15.15 18.94 -14.94
N PRO A 443 -15.65 18.53 -13.76
CA PRO A 443 -17.03 18.13 -13.64
C PRO A 443 -17.87 19.32 -14.10
N ARG A 444 -18.61 19.15 -15.19
CA ARG A 444 -19.63 20.12 -15.60
C ARG A 444 -20.55 20.29 -14.40
N SER A 445 -20.66 21.52 -13.91
CA SER A 445 -21.64 21.91 -12.91
C SER A 445 -23.03 21.38 -13.31
N PRO A 446 -23.90 21.05 -12.35
CA PRO A 446 -25.22 20.54 -12.67
C PRO A 446 -25.97 21.60 -13.48
N PHE A 447 -26.62 21.15 -14.55
CA PHE A 447 -27.53 21.97 -15.32
C PHE A 447 -28.56 22.64 -14.40
N PRO A 448 -28.90 23.92 -14.64
CA PRO A 448 -29.93 24.59 -13.87
C PRO A 448 -31.28 23.92 -14.16
N LEU A 449 -31.97 23.51 -13.09
CA LEU A 449 -33.37 23.13 -13.12
C LEU A 449 -34.18 24.32 -13.66
N SER A 450 -34.74 24.20 -14.86
CA SER A 450 -35.85 25.04 -15.28
C SER A 450 -37.16 24.45 -14.76
N PRO A 451 -37.98 25.23 -14.03
CA PRO A 451 -39.26 24.79 -13.51
C PRO A 451 -40.34 25.08 -14.54
N THR A 452 -40.95 24.05 -15.14
CA THR A 452 -42.34 24.03 -15.67
C THR A 452 -42.55 22.75 -16.47
N GLY A 453 -43.58 21.97 -16.13
CA GLY A 453 -43.99 20.81 -16.93
C GLY A 453 -44.80 19.76 -16.17
N THR A 454 -45.98 20.17 -15.70
CA THR A 454 -47.20 19.39 -15.40
C THR A 454 -47.19 17.86 -15.60
N PHE A 455 -47.53 17.16 -14.51
CA PHE A 455 -48.04 15.79 -14.47
C PHE A 455 -49.29 15.61 -15.35
N THR A 456 -49.31 14.57 -16.18
CA THR A 456 -50.56 13.92 -16.64
C THR A 456 -50.37 12.40 -16.67
N ASN A 457 -51.17 11.70 -15.85
CA ASN A 457 -51.48 10.28 -16.04
C ASN A 457 -52.40 10.12 -17.28
N PRO A 458 -52.49 8.90 -17.82
CA PRO A 458 -53.80 8.28 -17.72
C PRO A 458 -53.80 6.80 -17.30
N ILE A 459 -54.92 6.51 -16.65
CA ILE A 459 -55.48 5.26 -16.16
C ILE A 459 -55.71 4.25 -17.29
N GLY A 460 -55.48 2.96 -17.00
CA GLY A 460 -56.03 1.83 -17.75
C GLY A 460 -55.48 0.48 -17.27
N SER A 461 -56.28 -0.28 -16.51
CA SER A 461 -56.12 -1.70 -16.14
C SER A 461 -57.50 -2.38 -16.30
N PRO A 462 -57.67 -3.72 -16.26
CA PRO A 462 -56.72 -4.84 -16.42
C PRO A 462 -57.23 -5.92 -17.42
N ALA A 463 -56.38 -6.89 -17.79
CA ALA A 463 -56.84 -8.23 -18.16
C ALA A 463 -55.75 -9.27 -17.85
N ASP A 464 -56.20 -10.36 -17.25
CA ASP A 464 -55.44 -11.41 -16.60
C ASP A 464 -54.47 -12.18 -17.50
N THR A 465 -53.28 -12.51 -16.96
CA THR A 465 -52.68 -13.85 -17.05
C THR A 465 -51.47 -13.94 -16.10
N GLU A 466 -51.51 -14.95 -15.23
CA GLU A 466 -50.49 -15.31 -14.24
C GLU A 466 -49.19 -15.89 -14.86
N PRO A 467 -48.11 -16.06 -14.07
CA PRO A 467 -46.74 -15.77 -14.49
C PRO A 467 -45.99 -17.00 -15.00
N THR A 468 -45.08 -16.81 -15.97
CA THR A 468 -44.03 -17.78 -16.27
C THR A 468 -42.65 -17.14 -16.23
N ASN A 469 -41.82 -17.70 -15.35
CA ASN A 469 -40.39 -17.47 -15.19
C ASN A 469 -39.64 -17.45 -16.52
N LYS A 470 -39.41 -16.27 -17.10
CA LYS A 470 -38.44 -16.04 -18.19
C LYS A 470 -37.90 -14.60 -18.17
N PHE A 471 -37.13 -14.25 -17.15
CA PHE A 471 -36.30 -13.03 -17.16
C PHE A 471 -34.87 -13.33 -16.66
N LEU A 472 -34.32 -14.47 -17.09
CA LEU A 472 -32.95 -14.91 -16.75
C LEU A 472 -32.14 -15.27 -18.01
N GLY A 473 -32.43 -14.62 -19.13
CA GLY A 473 -31.67 -14.80 -20.35
C GLY A 473 -32.01 -13.76 -21.38
N LEU A 474 -31.32 -12.61 -21.35
CA LEU A 474 -31.00 -11.76 -22.51
C LEU A 474 -30.44 -10.39 -22.05
N ILE A 475 -29.24 -10.38 -21.47
CA ILE A 475 -28.29 -9.25 -21.65
C ILE A 475 -26.90 -9.86 -21.86
N LYS A 476 -26.71 -10.53 -23.01
CA LYS A 476 -25.37 -10.66 -23.62
C LYS A 476 -25.11 -9.35 -24.37
N GLY A 477 -24.75 -8.31 -23.62
CA GLY A 477 -24.15 -7.12 -24.20
C GLY A 477 -22.80 -7.51 -24.79
N LYS A 478 -22.68 -7.46 -26.12
CA LYS A 478 -21.40 -7.58 -26.82
C LYS A 478 -20.51 -6.41 -26.39
N VAL A 479 -19.72 -6.60 -25.34
CA VAL A 479 -18.49 -5.84 -25.14
C VAL A 479 -17.60 -6.21 -26.32
N HIS A 480 -17.27 -5.24 -27.16
CA HIS A 480 -16.15 -5.38 -28.09
C HIS A 480 -14.92 -5.63 -27.23
N LYS A 481 -14.50 -6.89 -27.10
CA LYS A 481 -13.13 -7.21 -26.72
C LYS A 481 -12.25 -6.55 -27.79
N PRO A 482 -11.39 -5.57 -27.46
CA PRO A 482 -10.34 -5.20 -28.40
C PRO A 482 -9.53 -6.47 -28.70
N ASP A 483 -9.12 -6.63 -29.96
CA ASP A 483 -8.37 -7.80 -30.45
C ASP A 483 -7.37 -8.29 -29.41
N GLN A 484 -7.64 -9.48 -28.86
CA GLN A 484 -6.75 -10.15 -27.93
C GLN A 484 -5.54 -10.65 -28.72
N GLY A 485 -4.52 -9.79 -28.85
CA GLY A 485 -3.14 -10.27 -28.87
C GLY A 485 -2.94 -11.20 -27.67
N GLY A 486 -2.11 -12.25 -27.84
CA GLY A 486 -1.97 -13.35 -26.88
C GLY A 486 -1.91 -12.89 -25.41
N GLU A 487 -2.47 -13.69 -24.50
CA GLU A 487 -2.44 -13.39 -23.06
C GLU A 487 -0.98 -13.14 -22.62
N LEU A 488 -0.70 -11.91 -22.16
CA LEU A 488 0.61 -11.55 -21.62
C LEU A 488 0.94 -12.49 -20.45
N ALA A 489 2.20 -12.92 -20.34
CA ALA A 489 2.64 -13.73 -19.21
C ALA A 489 2.39 -12.99 -17.88
N PRO A 490 2.14 -13.71 -16.77
CA PRO A 490 1.90 -13.12 -15.46
C PRO A 490 2.98 -12.11 -15.03
N GLN A 491 4.25 -12.38 -15.36
CA GLN A 491 5.37 -11.47 -15.12
C GLN A 491 5.21 -10.14 -15.85
N ALA A 492 4.88 -10.16 -17.15
CA ALA A 492 4.65 -8.96 -17.93
C ALA A 492 3.42 -8.19 -17.43
N GLN A 493 2.34 -8.90 -17.06
CA GLN A 493 1.17 -8.28 -16.43
C GLN A 493 1.55 -7.58 -15.12
N TYR A 494 2.38 -8.21 -14.28
CA TYR A 494 2.81 -7.64 -13.01
C TYR A 494 3.68 -6.38 -13.18
N ILE A 495 4.63 -6.37 -14.12
CA ILE A 495 5.39 -5.15 -14.46
C ILE A 495 4.45 -4.01 -14.84
N MET A 496 3.45 -4.29 -15.67
CA MET A 496 2.45 -3.31 -16.08
C MET A 496 1.57 -2.84 -14.92
N VAL A 497 1.26 -3.72 -13.96
CA VAL A 497 0.58 -3.36 -12.71
C VAL A 497 1.43 -2.41 -11.86
N LEU A 498 2.75 -2.63 -11.73
CA LEU A 498 3.64 -1.71 -11.00
C LEU A 498 3.70 -0.32 -11.63
N LEU A 499 3.74 -0.22 -12.96
CA LEU A 499 3.58 1.07 -13.65
C LEU A 499 2.21 1.70 -13.36
N GLY A 500 1.18 0.85 -13.29
CA GLY A 500 -0.18 1.17 -12.84
C GLY A 500 -0.22 1.83 -11.46
N PHE A 501 0.54 1.28 -10.51
CA PHE A 501 0.56 1.77 -9.13
C PHE A 501 1.01 3.23 -9.05
N VAL A 502 2.10 3.58 -9.72
CA VAL A 502 2.68 4.93 -9.74
C VAL A 502 1.67 5.93 -10.33
N LYS A 503 1.21 5.69 -11.56
CA LYS A 503 0.17 6.55 -12.17
C LYS A 503 -1.09 6.63 -11.31
N GLY A 504 -1.50 5.50 -10.73
CA GLY A 504 -2.69 5.39 -9.91
C GLY A 504 -2.63 6.23 -8.64
N MET A 505 -1.49 6.18 -7.95
CA MET A 505 -1.21 6.93 -6.74
C MET A 505 -1.22 8.44 -7.02
N ALA A 506 -0.47 8.92 -8.01
CA ALA A 506 -0.50 10.33 -8.42
C ALA A 506 -1.91 10.86 -8.71
N ILE A 507 -2.70 10.13 -9.52
CA ILE A 507 -4.07 10.55 -9.88
C ILE A 507 -5.00 10.53 -8.66
N TRP A 508 -4.84 9.56 -7.76
CA TRP A 508 -5.65 9.50 -6.55
C TRP A 508 -5.28 10.63 -5.59
N THR A 509 -4.00 10.85 -5.30
CA THR A 509 -3.52 11.92 -4.42
C THR A 509 -4.00 13.28 -4.93
N SER A 510 -3.95 13.53 -6.24
CA SER A 510 -4.38 14.81 -6.83
C SER A 510 -5.90 15.07 -6.76
N LYS A 511 -6.71 14.08 -6.37
CA LYS A 511 -8.20 14.18 -6.37
C LYS A 511 -8.82 13.85 -5.02
N ALA A 512 -8.14 13.08 -4.18
CA ALA A 512 -8.67 12.63 -2.92
C ALA A 512 -8.87 13.80 -1.97
N LYS A 513 -10.04 13.84 -1.31
CA LYS A 513 -10.35 14.88 -0.31
C LYS A 513 -9.41 14.84 0.90
N ARG A 514 -8.67 13.75 1.09
CA ARG A 514 -7.62 13.64 2.12
C ARG A 514 -6.50 14.70 1.93
N TYR A 515 -6.24 15.14 0.69
CA TYR A 515 -5.21 16.14 0.36
C TYR A 515 -5.78 17.51 -0.03
N ALA A 516 -7.10 17.67 0.01
CA ALA A 516 -7.74 18.95 -0.29
C ALA A 516 -7.57 19.89 0.92
N VAL A 517 -6.73 20.91 0.75
CA VAL A 517 -6.63 22.07 1.64
C VAL A 517 -7.72 23.08 1.34
#